data_AF-A0A7K4IE00-F1
#
_entry.id   AF-A0A7K4IE00-F1
#
_cell.length_a   1.000
_cell.length_b   1.000
_cell.length_c   1.000
_cell.angle_alpha   90.00
_cell.angle_beta   90.00
_cell.angle_gamma   90.00
#
_symmetry.space_group_name_H-M   'P 1'
#
loop_
_entity.id
_entity.type
_entity.pdbx_description
1 polymer ?
#
loop_
_entity_poly.entity_id
_entity_poly.type
_entity_poly.pdbx_seq_one_letter_code
_entity_poly.pdbx_strand_id
1 'polypeptide(L)'
;MSPLDDDHTRMLEWCPLIHEDDYTKIGASELELHRMSNAYDDWRAAMRGKSSSDTTGVLLDRIRMLMIGVGISCGQNRELAERVQAVVSQRLRSLAVKYAQGLPGTTGTEIRIRGALIRFFSTLRFTRDLDPREEIQQALRETPPSAHDARVAEILSRVLRTQSEMEKRVRQEGDNVLGLISPALRSAAVILQKIYERLMSPDPWGNDSDR
;
A
#
# COMPACT_ATOMS: atom_id res chain seq x y z
N MET A 1 -37.68 -33.71 -27.99
CA MET A 1 -37.37 -34.33 -26.69
C MET A 1 -35.94 -34.86 -26.73
N SER A 2 -34.93 -34.39 -26.01
CA SER A 2 -34.55 -33.10 -25.43
C SER A 2 -33.04 -33.25 -25.17
N PRO A 3 -32.14 -32.41 -25.71
CA PRO A 3 -30.87 -32.18 -25.05
C PRO A 3 -31.13 -31.03 -24.07
N LEU A 4 -31.49 -31.38 -22.84
CA LEU A 4 -31.51 -30.42 -21.74
C LEU A 4 -30.07 -30.19 -21.31
N ASP A 5 -29.65 -28.93 -21.44
CA ASP A 5 -28.88 -28.19 -20.45
C ASP A 5 -27.66 -28.90 -19.86
N ASP A 6 -26.53 -28.74 -20.54
CA ASP A 6 -25.24 -28.63 -19.83
C ASP A 6 -24.50 -27.35 -20.23
N ASP A 7 -25.29 -26.28 -20.44
CA ASP A 7 -24.84 -24.89 -20.46
C ASP A 7 -24.60 -24.36 -19.02
N HIS A 8 -24.15 -25.27 -18.14
CA HIS A 8 -23.72 -24.99 -16.78
C HIS A 8 -22.23 -24.69 -16.71
N THR A 9 -21.68 -24.04 -17.75
CA THR A 9 -20.64 -23.03 -17.51
C THR A 9 -21.30 -21.86 -16.79
N ARG A 10 -21.78 -22.09 -15.56
CA ARG A 10 -21.91 -21.03 -14.58
C ARG A 10 -20.52 -20.43 -14.51
N MET A 11 -20.31 -19.32 -15.19
CA MET A 11 -19.18 -18.44 -14.95
C MET A 11 -19.18 -18.26 -13.44
N LEU A 12 -18.31 -18.99 -12.75
CA LEU A 12 -17.98 -18.72 -11.37
C LEU A 12 -17.61 -17.25 -11.37
N GLU A 13 -18.50 -16.39 -10.85
CA GLU A 13 -18.20 -14.98 -10.65
C GLU A 13 -17.06 -14.93 -9.64
N TRP A 14 -15.84 -14.99 -10.17
CA TRP A 14 -14.61 -14.88 -9.43
C TRP A 14 -14.63 -13.53 -8.72
N CYS A 15 -14.41 -13.55 -7.40
CA CYS A 15 -14.27 -12.34 -6.62
C CYS A 15 -13.04 -11.59 -7.15
N PRO A 16 -13.18 -10.44 -7.84
CA PRO A 16 -12.05 -9.84 -8.56
C PRO A 16 -10.95 -9.32 -7.62
N LEU A 17 -11.29 -9.11 -6.36
CA LEU A 17 -10.33 -8.74 -5.33
C LEU A 17 -9.38 -9.89 -4.96
N ILE A 18 -9.74 -11.13 -5.28
CA ILE A 18 -8.90 -12.31 -5.09
C ILE A 18 -8.27 -12.69 -6.42
N HIS A 19 -6.95 -12.55 -6.51
CA HIS A 19 -6.21 -13.02 -7.68
C HIS A 19 -6.30 -14.55 -7.81
N GLU A 20 -6.32 -15.05 -9.04
CA GLU A 20 -6.47 -16.47 -9.35
C GLU A 20 -5.51 -17.39 -8.58
N ASP A 21 -4.21 -17.04 -8.59
CA ASP A 21 -3.17 -17.74 -7.83
C ASP A 21 -3.41 -17.86 -6.30
N ASP A 22 -4.30 -17.04 -5.73
CA ASP A 22 -4.51 -16.96 -4.30
C ASP A 22 -5.80 -17.67 -3.83
N TYR A 23 -6.67 -18.14 -4.72
CA TYR A 23 -7.91 -18.84 -4.34
C TYR A 23 -7.65 -20.05 -3.44
N THR A 24 -6.61 -20.83 -3.75
CA THR A 24 -6.23 -22.02 -2.96
C THR A 24 -5.78 -21.68 -1.55
N LYS A 25 -5.24 -20.47 -1.32
CA LYS A 25 -4.77 -20.01 0.00
C LYS A 25 -5.92 -19.59 0.91
N ILE A 26 -7.04 -19.19 0.33
CA ILE A 26 -8.19 -18.66 1.06
C ILE A 26 -9.12 -19.78 1.51
N GLY A 27 -9.33 -20.78 0.64
CA GLY A 27 -10.21 -21.92 0.91
C GLY A 27 -11.67 -21.52 1.12
N ALA A 28 -12.12 -20.45 0.44
CA ALA A 28 -13.49 -19.97 0.52
C ALA A 28 -14.44 -20.84 -0.32
N SER A 29 -15.67 -20.97 0.16
CA SER A 29 -16.79 -21.48 -0.62
C SER A 29 -17.24 -20.46 -1.69
N GLU A 30 -17.96 -20.92 -2.71
CA GLU A 30 -18.53 -20.08 -3.76
C GLU A 30 -19.44 -18.97 -3.19
N LEU A 31 -20.24 -19.29 -2.18
CA LEU A 31 -21.11 -18.31 -1.50
C LEU A 31 -20.30 -17.20 -0.82
N GLU A 32 -19.17 -17.54 -0.20
CA GLU A 32 -18.29 -16.56 0.44
C GLU A 32 -17.59 -15.69 -0.61
N LEU A 33 -17.13 -16.28 -1.73
CA LEU A 33 -16.56 -15.54 -2.85
C LEU A 33 -17.56 -14.53 -3.44
N HIS A 34 -18.80 -14.96 -3.66
CA HIS A 34 -19.86 -14.08 -4.19
C HIS A 34 -20.17 -12.92 -3.23
N ARG A 35 -20.24 -13.18 -1.91
CA ARG A 35 -20.41 -12.11 -0.90
C ARG A 35 -19.26 -11.10 -0.91
N MET A 36 -18.03 -11.57 -1.04
CA MET A 36 -16.85 -10.70 -1.14
C MET A 36 -16.87 -9.88 -2.43
N SER A 37 -17.30 -10.48 -3.54
CA SER A 37 -17.48 -9.78 -4.82
C SER A 37 -18.49 -8.64 -4.68
N ASN A 38 -19.66 -8.91 -4.09
CA ASN A 38 -20.69 -7.88 -3.85
C ASN A 38 -20.17 -6.77 -2.93
N ALA A 39 -19.44 -7.10 -1.87
CA ALA A 39 -18.85 -6.09 -0.99
C ALA A 39 -17.81 -5.20 -1.70
N TYR A 40 -17.03 -5.78 -2.61
CA TYR A 40 -16.11 -5.01 -3.45
C TYR A 40 -16.88 -4.09 -4.40
N ASP A 41 -17.96 -4.57 -5.01
CA ASP A 41 -18.79 -3.79 -5.92
C ASP A 41 -19.52 -2.64 -5.24
N ASP A 42 -20.05 -2.88 -4.04
CA ASP A 42 -20.66 -1.86 -3.19
C ASP A 42 -19.63 -0.79 -2.83
N TRP A 43 -18.41 -1.20 -2.45
CA TRP A 43 -17.32 -0.26 -2.19
C TRP A 43 -16.99 0.56 -3.44
N ARG A 44 -16.83 -0.07 -4.61
CA ARG A 44 -16.55 0.64 -5.87
C ARG A 44 -17.65 1.65 -6.18
N ALA A 45 -18.92 1.25 -6.05
CA ALA A 45 -20.06 2.13 -6.25
C ALA A 45 -20.03 3.33 -5.28
N ALA A 46 -19.75 3.10 -4.00
CA ALA A 46 -19.62 4.15 -2.98
C ALA A 46 -18.39 5.06 -3.18
N MET A 47 -17.41 4.63 -3.97
CA MET A 47 -16.21 5.39 -4.32
C MET A 47 -16.35 6.17 -5.63
N ARG A 48 -17.37 5.88 -6.47
CA ARG A 48 -17.64 6.64 -7.69
C ARG A 48 -17.92 8.11 -7.35
N GLY A 49 -17.29 9.02 -8.12
CA GLY A 49 -17.41 10.46 -7.93
C GLY A 49 -16.55 11.05 -6.81
N LYS A 50 -15.83 10.22 -6.03
CA LYS A 50 -14.82 10.71 -5.09
C LYS A 50 -13.50 11.00 -5.82
N SER A 51 -12.84 12.10 -5.45
CA SER A 51 -11.55 12.50 -6.03
C SER A 51 -10.50 11.41 -5.90
N SER A 52 -9.74 11.11 -6.96
CA SER A 52 -8.56 10.24 -6.85
C SER A 52 -7.32 10.99 -6.37
N SER A 53 -7.31 12.33 -6.48
CA SER A 53 -6.22 13.20 -6.05
C SER A 53 -6.43 13.66 -4.61
N ASP A 54 -6.38 12.71 -3.68
CA ASP A 54 -6.55 12.96 -2.25
C ASP A 54 -5.26 12.76 -1.47
N THR A 55 -5.28 13.17 -0.20
CA THR A 55 -4.14 13.01 0.70
C THR A 55 -3.88 11.53 1.01
N THR A 56 -2.64 11.23 1.41
CA THR A 56 -2.23 9.87 1.82
C THR A 56 -3.21 9.26 2.82
N GLY A 57 -3.65 10.01 3.84
CA GLY A 57 -4.57 9.52 4.86
C GLY A 57 -5.96 9.18 4.32
N VAL A 58 -6.52 10.02 3.44
CA VAL A 58 -7.84 9.77 2.83
C VAL A 58 -7.81 8.54 1.93
N LEU A 59 -6.76 8.37 1.12
CA LEU A 59 -6.62 7.20 0.25
C LEU A 59 -6.45 5.90 1.06
N LEU A 60 -5.66 5.94 2.13
CA LEU A 60 -5.52 4.80 3.05
C LEU A 60 -6.84 4.46 3.72
N ASP A 61 -7.60 5.46 4.17
CA ASP A 61 -8.90 5.21 4.80
C ASP A 61 -9.90 4.57 3.83
N ARG A 62 -9.92 5.00 2.56
CA ARG A 62 -10.77 4.36 1.54
C ARG A 62 -10.41 2.91 1.30
N ILE A 63 -9.11 2.60 1.18
CA ILE A 63 -8.63 1.23 1.06
C ILE A 63 -8.98 0.44 2.34
N ARG A 64 -8.85 1.05 3.52
CA ARG A 64 -9.25 0.44 4.79
C ARG A 64 -10.74 0.11 4.83
N MET A 65 -11.61 1.00 4.35
CA MET A 65 -13.04 0.74 4.24
C MET A 65 -13.33 -0.48 3.36
N LEU A 66 -12.60 -0.66 2.25
CA LEU A 66 -12.70 -1.88 1.44
C LEU A 66 -12.33 -3.12 2.25
N MET A 67 -11.17 -3.08 2.92
CA MET A 67 -10.68 -4.21 3.71
C MET A 67 -11.65 -4.59 4.84
N ILE A 68 -12.27 -3.60 5.48
CA ILE A 68 -13.30 -3.81 6.50
C ILE A 68 -14.56 -4.42 5.88
N GLY A 69 -15.07 -3.87 4.77
CA GLY A 69 -16.26 -4.37 4.09
C GLY A 69 -16.11 -5.83 3.65
N VAL A 70 -14.94 -6.18 3.11
CA VAL A 70 -14.60 -7.55 2.73
C VAL A 70 -14.56 -8.46 3.96
N GLY A 71 -13.92 -8.03 5.05
CA GLY A 71 -13.91 -8.80 6.30
C GLY A 71 -15.31 -9.05 6.87
N ILE A 72 -16.20 -8.05 6.80
CA ILE A 72 -17.60 -8.18 7.21
C ILE A 72 -18.35 -9.17 6.30
N SER A 73 -18.07 -9.16 4.99
CA SER A 73 -18.74 -10.05 4.03
C SER A 73 -18.44 -11.53 4.25
N CYS A 74 -17.32 -11.86 4.90
CA CYS A 74 -17.00 -13.21 5.37
C CYS A 74 -17.92 -13.68 6.52
N GLY A 75 -18.82 -12.83 7.02
CA GLY A 75 -19.81 -13.16 8.03
C GLY A 75 -19.17 -13.46 9.39
N GLN A 76 -19.53 -14.59 10.00
CA GLN A 76 -18.97 -15.04 11.29
C GLN A 76 -17.67 -15.85 11.13
N ASN A 77 -17.20 -16.07 9.90
CA ASN A 77 -15.98 -16.84 9.65
C ASN A 77 -14.75 -15.94 9.81
N ARG A 78 -14.30 -15.77 11.06
CA ARG A 78 -13.16 -14.93 11.41
C ARG A 78 -11.88 -15.37 10.73
N GLU A 79 -11.61 -16.68 10.67
CA GLU A 79 -10.39 -17.19 10.05
C GLU A 79 -10.35 -16.88 8.56
N LEU A 80 -11.50 -17.01 7.88
CA LEU A 80 -11.59 -16.62 6.48
C LEU A 80 -11.35 -15.13 6.29
N ALA A 81 -11.97 -14.28 7.11
CA ALA A 81 -11.77 -12.84 7.05
C ALA A 81 -10.27 -12.48 7.21
N GLU A 82 -9.60 -13.08 8.18
CA GLU A 82 -8.17 -12.87 8.42
C GLU A 82 -7.31 -13.35 7.24
N ARG A 83 -7.60 -14.53 6.67
CA ARG A 83 -6.89 -15.06 5.48
C ARG A 83 -7.06 -14.16 4.27
N VAL A 84 -8.29 -13.76 3.96
CA VAL A 84 -8.62 -12.88 2.83
C VAL A 84 -7.93 -11.53 2.99
N GLN A 85 -8.07 -10.90 4.16
CA GLN A 85 -7.43 -9.61 4.42
C GLN A 85 -5.91 -9.70 4.35
N ALA A 86 -5.30 -10.81 4.77
CA ALA A 86 -3.87 -11.04 4.65
C ALA A 86 -3.42 -11.14 3.19
N VAL A 87 -4.12 -11.93 2.37
CA VAL A 87 -3.83 -12.10 0.94
C VAL A 87 -3.95 -10.77 0.19
N VAL A 88 -5.08 -10.09 0.33
CA VAL A 88 -5.32 -8.80 -0.35
C VAL A 88 -4.31 -7.76 0.13
N SER A 89 -4.03 -7.68 1.43
CA SER A 89 -3.00 -6.78 1.96
C SER A 89 -1.62 -7.08 1.40
N GLN A 90 -1.26 -8.36 1.23
CA GLN A 90 0.02 -8.74 0.66
C GLN A 90 0.14 -8.27 -0.80
N ARG A 91 -0.90 -8.48 -1.62
CA ARG A 91 -0.91 -8.00 -3.02
C ARG A 91 -0.81 -6.47 -3.09
N LEU A 92 -1.57 -5.75 -2.26
CA LEU A 92 -1.51 -4.29 -2.19
C LEU A 92 -0.11 -3.79 -1.76
N ARG A 93 0.52 -4.42 -0.77
CA ARG A 93 1.89 -4.09 -0.35
C ARG A 93 2.89 -4.33 -1.47
N SER A 94 2.83 -5.49 -2.14
CA SER A 94 3.70 -5.81 -3.27
C SER A 94 3.57 -4.78 -4.39
N LEU A 95 2.35 -4.39 -4.73
CA LEU A 95 2.06 -3.37 -5.75
C LEU A 95 2.59 -1.99 -5.33
N ALA A 96 2.36 -1.58 -4.08
CA ALA A 96 2.85 -0.32 -3.54
C ALA A 96 4.38 -0.25 -3.54
N VAL A 97 5.06 -1.34 -3.17
CA VAL A 97 6.51 -1.45 -3.22
C VAL A 97 7.02 -1.40 -4.66
N LYS A 98 6.37 -2.09 -5.61
CA LYS A 98 6.69 -2.01 -7.05
C LYS A 98 6.63 -0.56 -7.56
N TYR A 99 5.59 0.19 -7.18
CA TYR A 99 5.49 1.61 -7.52
C TYR A 99 6.53 2.49 -6.82
N ALA A 100 6.83 2.23 -5.55
CA ALA A 100 7.88 2.95 -4.84
C ALA A 100 9.25 2.72 -5.48
N GLN A 101 9.58 1.49 -5.88
CA GLN A 101 10.82 1.15 -6.59
C GLN A 101 10.95 1.89 -7.94
N GLY A 102 9.82 2.11 -8.62
CA GLY A 102 9.76 2.87 -9.88
C GLY A 102 9.86 4.40 -9.72
N LEU A 103 9.94 4.94 -8.50
CA LEU A 103 10.15 6.38 -8.30
C LEU A 103 11.57 6.80 -8.74
N PRO A 104 11.72 8.01 -9.31
CA PRO A 104 13.04 8.55 -9.64
C PRO A 104 13.91 8.62 -8.38
N GLY A 105 15.20 8.35 -8.56
CA GLY A 105 16.20 8.34 -7.48
C GLY A 105 17.49 9.01 -7.95
N THR A 106 17.38 10.23 -8.47
CA THR A 106 18.49 10.98 -9.05
C THR A 106 19.29 11.74 -8.00
N THR A 107 18.65 12.14 -6.90
CA THR A 107 19.29 12.83 -5.78
C THR A 107 19.35 11.97 -4.52
N GLY A 108 20.28 12.26 -3.61
CA GLY A 108 20.37 11.56 -2.31
C GLY A 108 19.08 11.65 -1.49
N THR A 109 18.37 12.80 -1.59
CA THR A 109 17.04 13.01 -1.00
C THR A 109 15.99 12.09 -1.62
N GLU A 110 15.91 12.01 -2.94
CA GLU A 110 14.96 11.11 -3.63
C GLU A 110 15.23 9.64 -3.31
N ILE A 111 16.51 9.23 -3.27
CA ILE A 111 16.92 7.89 -2.89
C ILE A 111 16.45 7.56 -1.47
N ARG A 112 16.63 8.49 -0.53
CA ARG A 112 16.20 8.32 0.86
C ARG A 112 14.69 8.25 1.00
N ILE A 113 13.94 9.13 0.32
CA ILE A 113 12.48 9.10 0.30
C ILE A 113 11.99 7.76 -0.28
N ARG A 114 12.57 7.31 -1.39
CA ARG A 114 12.23 6.02 -2.00
C ARG A 114 12.47 4.86 -1.03
N GLY A 115 13.62 4.83 -0.36
CA GLY A 115 13.93 3.81 0.65
C GLY A 115 12.92 3.79 1.80
N ALA A 116 12.55 4.98 2.30
CA ALA A 116 11.54 5.10 3.34
C ALA A 116 10.16 4.66 2.88
N LEU A 117 9.74 4.99 1.65
CA LEU A 117 8.45 4.55 1.10
C LEU A 117 8.39 3.03 0.89
N ILE A 118 9.48 2.41 0.43
CA ILE A 118 9.56 0.94 0.32
C ILE A 118 9.36 0.30 1.71
N ARG A 119 9.99 0.85 2.75
CA ARG A 119 9.85 0.37 4.13
C ARG A 119 8.43 0.60 4.68
N PHE A 120 7.89 1.80 4.49
CA PHE A 120 6.53 2.14 4.89
C PHE A 120 5.52 1.17 4.26
N PHE A 121 5.56 0.99 2.94
CA PHE A 121 4.61 0.13 2.25
C PHE A 121 4.82 -1.37 2.50
N SER A 122 6.03 -1.84 2.80
CA SER A 122 6.26 -3.26 3.10
C SER A 122 5.68 -3.69 4.45
N THR A 123 5.54 -2.74 5.38
CA THR A 123 5.03 -2.98 6.74
C THR A 123 3.61 -2.48 6.97
N LEU A 124 3.07 -1.71 6.02
CA LEU A 124 1.74 -1.11 6.08
C LEU A 124 0.62 -2.14 6.32
N ARG A 125 -0.24 -1.86 7.30
CA ARG A 125 -1.42 -2.67 7.61
C ARG A 125 -2.68 -1.93 7.17
N PHE A 126 -3.20 -2.27 5.98
CA PHE A 126 -4.38 -1.62 5.39
C PHE A 126 -5.68 -1.78 6.20
N THR A 127 -5.71 -2.66 7.20
CA THR A 127 -6.87 -2.86 8.10
C THR A 127 -6.85 -1.98 9.36
N ARG A 128 -5.73 -1.30 9.65
CA ARG A 128 -5.60 -0.47 10.86
C ARG A 128 -5.77 0.99 10.53
N ASP A 129 -6.30 1.72 11.50
CA ASP A 129 -6.18 3.17 11.52
C ASP A 129 -4.73 3.55 11.84
N LEU A 130 -4.19 4.52 11.11
CA LEU A 130 -2.80 4.94 11.26
C LEU A 130 -2.64 6.39 10.81
N ASP A 131 -1.76 7.12 11.47
CA ASP A 131 -1.32 8.43 11.00
C ASP A 131 -0.18 8.24 9.97
N PRO A 132 -0.41 8.50 8.67
CA PRO A 132 0.61 8.30 7.64
C PRO A 132 1.84 9.18 7.87
N ARG A 133 1.70 10.32 8.56
CA ARG A 133 2.81 11.21 8.87
C ARG A 133 3.77 10.56 9.85
N GLU A 134 3.25 9.99 10.93
CA GLU A 134 4.04 9.33 11.97
C GLU A 134 4.75 8.09 11.41
N GLU A 135 4.04 7.27 10.65
CA GLU A 135 4.59 6.04 10.06
C GLU A 135 5.69 6.33 9.03
N ILE A 136 5.49 7.34 8.16
CA ILE A 136 6.53 7.77 7.21
C ILE A 136 7.73 8.41 7.92
N GLN A 137 7.48 9.19 8.97
CA GLN A 137 8.56 9.76 9.78
C GLN A 137 9.41 8.65 10.42
N GLN A 138 8.78 7.61 10.95
CA GLN A 138 9.46 6.46 11.51
C GLN A 138 10.27 5.73 10.43
N ALA A 139 9.67 5.47 9.26
CA ALA A 139 10.37 4.85 8.15
C ALA A 139 11.59 5.68 7.66
N LEU A 140 11.51 7.02 7.68
CA LEU A 140 12.62 7.92 7.33
C LEU A 140 13.77 7.89 8.36
N ARG A 141 13.45 7.71 9.65
CA ARG A 141 14.46 7.54 10.72
C ARG A 141 15.19 6.22 10.61
N GLU A 142 14.48 5.16 10.24
CA GLU A 142 15.04 3.82 10.06
C GLU A 142 15.76 3.62 8.71
N THR A 143 15.57 4.54 7.77
CA THR A 143 16.24 4.50 6.47
C THR A 143 17.57 5.23 6.56
N PRO A 144 18.70 4.53 6.38
CA PRO A 144 20.01 5.16 6.49
C PRO A 144 20.18 6.27 5.44
N PRO A 145 20.95 7.32 5.76
CA PRO A 145 21.28 8.36 4.79
C PRO A 145 22.05 7.77 3.60
N SER A 146 21.98 8.43 2.44
CA SER A 146 22.69 7.95 1.26
C SER A 146 24.20 7.92 1.49
N ALA A 147 24.94 7.09 0.75
CA ALA A 147 26.40 7.01 0.87
C ALA A 147 27.09 8.37 0.63
N HIS A 148 26.49 9.22 -0.20
CA HIS A 148 26.94 10.60 -0.42
C HIS A 148 26.75 11.46 0.83
N ASP A 149 25.58 11.39 1.47
CA ASP A 149 25.27 12.14 2.70
C ASP A 149 26.12 11.67 3.88
N ALA A 150 26.37 10.35 3.98
CA ALA A 150 27.28 9.77 4.96
C ALA A 150 28.71 10.31 4.80
N ARG A 151 29.20 10.44 3.55
CA ARG A 151 30.52 10.98 3.24
C ARG A 151 30.64 12.47 3.55
N VAL A 152 29.61 13.27 3.25
CA VAL A 152 29.56 14.70 3.62
C VAL A 152 29.52 14.86 5.15
N ALA A 153 28.72 14.06 5.85
CA ALA A 153 28.65 14.07 7.31
C ALA A 153 29.97 13.64 7.97
N GLU A 154 30.71 12.73 7.36
CA GLU A 154 32.06 12.30 7.77
C GLU A 154 33.11 13.40 7.55
N ILE A 155 33.08 14.09 6.41
CA ILE A 155 33.98 15.22 6.16
C ILE A 155 33.70 16.33 7.19
N LEU A 156 32.43 16.66 7.43
CA LEU A 156 32.03 17.64 8.44
C LEU A 156 32.39 17.20 9.86
N SER A 157 32.38 15.89 10.17
CA SER A 157 32.72 15.39 11.53
C SER A 157 34.20 15.46 11.83
N ARG A 158 35.04 15.30 10.81
CA ARG A 158 36.49 15.46 10.93
C ARG A 158 36.88 16.91 11.15
N VAL A 159 36.11 17.86 10.61
CA VAL A 159 36.35 19.30 10.77
C VAL A 159 35.85 19.81 12.13
N LEU A 160 34.79 19.21 12.68
CA LEU A 160 34.09 19.76 13.85
C LEU A 160 34.01 18.74 14.99
N ARG A 161 35.10 18.66 15.76
CA ARG A 161 35.30 17.66 16.82
C ARG A 161 35.03 18.26 18.21
N THR A 162 33.79 18.69 18.50
CA THR A 162 33.39 19.16 19.85
C THR A 162 32.02 18.62 20.28
N GLN A 163 31.84 18.31 21.57
CA GLN A 163 30.62 17.71 22.13
C GLN A 163 29.33 18.54 21.91
N SER A 164 29.45 19.87 21.85
CA SER A 164 28.35 20.79 21.50
C SER A 164 27.77 20.53 20.10
N GLU A 165 28.55 19.92 19.19
CA GLU A 165 28.07 19.58 17.86
C GLU A 165 27.34 18.25 17.78
N MET A 166 27.51 17.34 18.74
CA MET A 166 26.76 16.09 18.75
C MET A 166 25.26 16.36 18.99
N GLU A 167 24.94 17.32 19.87
CA GLU A 167 23.58 17.84 20.06
C GLU A 167 23.08 18.60 18.82
N LYS A 168 23.93 19.39 18.15
CA LYS A 168 23.57 20.05 16.88
C LYS A 168 23.35 19.05 15.74
N ARG A 169 24.08 17.94 15.69
CA ARG A 169 23.93 16.86 14.70
C ARG A 169 22.62 16.12 14.89
N VAL A 170 22.27 15.77 16.13
CA VAL A 170 20.97 15.15 16.44
C VAL A 170 19.81 16.11 16.10
N ARG A 171 19.97 17.41 16.34
CA ARG A 171 18.99 18.43 15.93
C ARG A 171 18.91 18.62 14.41
N GLN A 172 20.04 18.72 13.71
CA GLN A 172 20.10 18.83 12.24
C GLN A 172 19.58 17.58 11.54
N GLU A 173 19.82 16.39 12.08
CA GLU A 173 19.30 15.14 11.55
C GLU A 173 17.79 15.02 11.77
N GLY A 174 17.28 15.49 12.92
CA GLY A 174 15.84 15.66 13.17
C GLY A 174 15.18 16.65 12.21
N ASP A 175 15.78 17.83 12.00
CA ASP A 175 15.29 18.87 11.09
C ASP A 175 15.34 18.42 9.62
N ASN A 176 16.39 17.68 9.23
CA ASN A 176 16.48 17.08 7.90
C ASN A 176 15.38 16.04 7.67
N VAL A 177 15.02 15.22 8.68
CA VAL A 177 13.89 14.29 8.56
C VAL A 177 12.57 15.03 8.41
N LEU A 178 12.33 16.10 9.19
CA LEU A 178 11.11 16.90 9.09
C LEU A 178 10.91 17.50 7.69
N GLY A 179 12.00 17.97 7.06
CA GLY A 179 11.99 18.48 5.69
C GLY A 179 11.63 17.43 4.62
N LEU A 180 11.82 16.14 4.91
CA LEU A 180 11.55 15.03 3.99
C LEU A 180 10.13 14.45 4.11
N ILE A 181 9.43 14.72 5.22
CA ILE A 181 8.09 14.17 5.48
C ILE A 181 7.08 14.63 4.42
N SER A 182 6.99 15.93 4.13
CA SER A 182 6.02 16.45 3.17
C SER A 182 6.25 15.94 1.73
N PRO A 183 7.49 15.94 1.20
CA PRO A 183 7.80 15.27 -0.06
C PRO A 183 7.45 13.77 -0.06
N ALA A 184 7.77 13.04 1.02
CA ALA A 184 7.46 11.62 1.13
C ALA A 184 5.95 11.36 1.15
N LEU A 185 5.17 12.16 1.88
CA LEU A 185 3.70 12.08 1.90
C LEU A 185 3.11 12.31 0.50
N ARG A 186 3.59 13.31 -0.24
CA ARG A 186 3.13 13.55 -1.62
C ARG A 186 3.42 12.35 -2.52
N SER A 187 4.63 11.81 -2.46
CA SER A 187 5.00 10.61 -3.22
C SER A 187 4.17 9.38 -2.80
N ALA A 188 3.88 9.22 -1.51
CA ALA A 188 2.99 8.18 -1.00
C ALA A 188 1.56 8.35 -1.54
N ALA A 189 1.04 9.57 -1.59
CA ALA A 189 -0.28 9.85 -2.15
C ALA A 189 -0.35 9.48 -3.64
N VAL A 190 0.68 9.77 -4.43
CA VAL A 190 0.76 9.36 -5.85
C VAL A 190 0.73 7.84 -6.00
N ILE A 191 1.45 7.11 -5.15
CA ILE A 191 1.45 5.63 -5.15
C ILE A 191 0.07 5.09 -4.80
N LEU A 192 -0.53 5.61 -3.72
CA LEU A 192 -1.84 5.18 -3.26
C LEU A 192 -2.95 5.55 -4.24
N GLN A 193 -2.82 6.67 -4.95
CA GLN A 193 -3.74 7.06 -6.01
C GLN A 193 -3.75 6.01 -7.13
N LYS A 194 -2.56 5.56 -7.59
CA LYS A 194 -2.46 4.49 -8.60
C LYS A 194 -3.09 3.18 -8.13
N ILE A 195 -2.92 2.84 -6.85
CA ILE A 195 -3.53 1.64 -6.25
C ILE A 195 -5.05 1.81 -6.20
N TYR A 196 -5.53 2.96 -5.73
CA TYR A 196 -6.95 3.28 -5.66
C TYR A 196 -7.61 3.24 -7.03
N GLU A 197 -7.00 3.84 -8.04
CA GLU A 197 -7.48 3.79 -9.43
C GLU A 197 -7.55 2.36 -9.97
N ARG A 198 -6.59 1.50 -9.63
CA ARG A 198 -6.67 0.06 -9.94
C ARG A 198 -7.84 -0.62 -9.21
N LEU A 199 -8.04 -0.35 -7.93
CA LEU A 199 -9.17 -0.89 -7.16
C LEU A 199 -10.54 -0.38 -7.65
N MET A 200 -10.59 0.69 -8.44
CA MET A 200 -11.84 1.11 -9.10
C MET A 200 -12.17 0.27 -10.34
N SER A 201 -11.21 -0.52 -10.85
CA SER A 201 -11.39 -1.43 -11.98
C SER A 201 -12.20 -2.68 -11.59
N PRO A 202 -13.00 -3.27 -12.50
CA PRO A 202 -13.57 -4.60 -12.32
C PRO A 202 -12.50 -5.68 -12.19
N ASP A 203 -11.32 -5.49 -12.77
CA ASP A 203 -10.15 -6.33 -12.54
C ASP A 203 -9.01 -5.45 -11.99
N PRO A 204 -8.80 -5.42 -10.66
CA PRO A 204 -7.80 -4.56 -10.03
C PRO A 204 -6.36 -5.06 -10.21
N TRP A 205 -6.19 -6.33 -10.60
CA TRP A 205 -4.89 -6.93 -10.73
C TRP A 205 -4.38 -6.82 -12.16
N GLY A 206 -5.25 -7.08 -13.14
CA GLY A 206 -4.93 -7.04 -14.56
C GLY A 206 -3.87 -8.08 -14.93
N ASN A 207 -3.84 -8.46 -16.21
CA ASN A 207 -2.71 -9.19 -16.76
C ASN A 207 -1.45 -8.31 -16.64
N ASP A 208 -0.48 -8.73 -15.81
CA ASP A 208 0.86 -8.13 -15.71
C ASP A 208 1.65 -8.22 -17.05
N SER A 209 1.04 -8.73 -18.12
CA SER A 209 1.58 -8.93 -19.47
C SER A 209 1.39 -7.77 -20.46
N ASP A 210 0.59 -6.75 -20.16
CA ASP A 210 0.27 -5.66 -21.12
C ASP A 210 0.86 -4.27 -20.76
N ARG A 211 2.03 -4.21 -20.11
CA ARG A 211 2.82 -2.97 -20.00
C ARG A 211 4.33 -3.18 -20.04
#